data_AF-A0A382P6M5-F1
#
_entry.id   AF-A0A382P6M5-F1
#
_cell.length_a   1.000
_cell.length_b   1.000
_cell.length_c   1.000
_cell.angle_alpha   90.00
_cell.angle_beta   90.00
_cell.angle_gamma   90.00
#
_symmetry.space_group_name_H-M   'P 1'
#
loop_
_entity.id
_entity.type
_entity.pdbx_description
1 polymer ?
#
loop_
_entity_poly.entity_id
_entity_poly.type
_entity_poly.pdbx_seq_one_letter_code
_entity_poly.pdbx_strand_id
1 'polypeptide(L)'
;DATFYFENRDTIWFQIHEMLFIEQGGKEQIEGELEAYNPLIPNGRELVATLMFEIDDPARRARLLAELGGVEETVTLGFSEYVVVAHAEQDLDRTSANGKASSVQFLHFSFSDRQIDAFRDLSNQVVISVGHRSYGHMAVVPRATQIALGVDFVGQ
;
A
#
# COMPACT_ATOMS: atom_id res chain seq x y z
N ASP A 1 -14.73 -2.34 4.14
CA ASP A 1 -14.13 -3.54 3.54
C ASP A 1 -12.68 -3.28 3.16
N ALA A 2 -12.36 -2.37 2.23
CA ALA A 2 -10.97 -2.03 1.91
C ALA A 2 -10.53 -0.70 2.54
N THR A 3 -9.34 -0.69 3.13
CA THR A 3 -8.69 0.51 3.67
C THR A 3 -7.27 0.61 3.09
N PHE A 4 -6.87 1.80 2.65
CA PHE A 4 -5.50 2.08 2.23
C PHE A 4 -4.78 2.89 3.31
N TYR A 5 -3.63 2.40 3.74
CA TYR A 5 -2.69 3.10 4.62
C TYR A 5 -1.46 3.43 3.79
N PHE A 6 -1.22 4.70 3.49
CA PHE A 6 0.04 5.10 2.85
C PHE A 6 1.14 5.11 3.91
N GLU A 7 2.22 4.40 3.61
CA GLU A 7 3.32 4.15 4.53
C GLU A 7 4.38 5.25 4.41
N ASN A 8 5.01 5.56 5.53
CA ASN A 8 6.16 6.45 5.60
C ASN A 8 7.16 5.93 6.64
N ARG A 9 8.29 6.61 6.80
CA ARG A 9 9.33 6.19 7.75
C ARG A 9 8.81 6.00 9.17
N ASP A 10 7.89 6.85 9.63
CA ASP A 10 7.37 6.81 10.99
C ASP A 10 6.38 5.66 11.20
N THR A 11 5.53 5.36 10.21
CA THR A 11 4.62 4.21 10.28
C THR A 11 5.39 2.90 10.25
N ILE A 12 6.42 2.79 9.41
CA ILE A 12 7.28 1.62 9.33
C ILE A 12 8.14 1.45 10.59
N TRP A 13 8.68 2.54 11.13
CA TRP A 13 9.37 2.51 12.41
C TRP A 13 8.46 1.98 13.53
N PHE A 14 7.22 2.45 13.59
CA PHE A 14 6.24 1.95 14.53
C PHE A 14 5.94 0.46 14.34
N GLN A 15 5.75 0.00 13.10
CA GLN A 15 5.48 -1.41 12.79
C GLN A 15 6.63 -2.34 13.25
N ILE A 16 7.89 -1.98 12.96
CA ILE A 16 9.06 -2.75 13.41
C ILE A 16 9.09 -2.86 14.94
N HIS A 17 8.82 -1.76 15.63
CA HIS A 17 8.79 -1.74 17.10
C HIS A 17 7.68 -2.61 17.68
N GLU A 18 6.48 -2.57 17.09
CA GLU A 18 5.36 -3.41 17.51
C GLU A 18 5.66 -4.90 17.28
N MET A 19 6.29 -5.26 16.16
CA MET A 19 6.70 -6.65 15.89
C MET A 19 7.69 -7.16 16.94
N LEU A 20 8.76 -6.40 17.21
CA LEU A 20 9.73 -6.73 18.24
C LEU A 20 9.08 -6.84 19.63
N PHE A 21 8.09 -6.01 19.95
CA PHE A 21 7.38 -6.08 21.23
C PHE A 21 6.50 -7.33 21.35
N ILE A 22 5.66 -7.60 20.34
CA ILE A 22 4.72 -8.72 20.34
C ILE A 22 5.45 -10.06 20.41
N GLU A 23 6.55 -10.20 19.67
CA GLU A 23 7.36 -11.42 19.64
C GLU A 23 8.32 -11.55 20.83
N GLN A 24 8.36 -10.56 21.73
CA GLN A 24 9.35 -10.45 22.82
C GLN A 24 10.78 -10.54 22.29
N GLY A 25 11.01 -9.88 21.17
CA GLY A 25 12.21 -9.95 20.39
C GLY A 25 13.43 -9.27 20.98
N GLY A 26 14.59 -9.65 20.45
CA GLY A 26 15.90 -9.19 20.87
C GLY A 26 16.71 -8.58 19.74
N LYS A 27 17.98 -8.29 20.02
CA LYS A 27 18.90 -7.69 19.03
C LYS A 27 19.05 -8.56 17.78
N GLU A 28 18.94 -9.86 17.94
CA GLU A 28 19.09 -10.87 16.90
C GLU A 28 17.96 -10.83 15.85
N GLN A 29 16.79 -10.28 16.19
CA GLN A 29 15.66 -10.14 15.24
C GLN A 29 15.66 -8.81 14.50
N ILE A 30 16.35 -7.77 15.03
CA ILE A 30 16.29 -6.41 14.49
C ILE A 30 16.67 -6.36 13.01
N GLU A 31 17.72 -7.08 12.61
CA GLU A 31 18.19 -7.06 11.21
C GLU A 31 17.13 -7.64 10.27
N GLY A 32 16.52 -8.77 10.62
CA GLY A 32 15.46 -9.39 9.81
C GLY A 32 14.19 -8.54 9.74
N GLU A 33 13.78 -7.90 10.84
CA GLU A 33 12.65 -6.97 10.81
C GLU A 33 12.94 -5.74 9.93
N LEU A 34 14.14 -5.18 10.01
CA LEU A 34 14.54 -4.08 9.14
C LEU A 34 14.53 -4.51 7.67
N GLU A 35 15.09 -5.68 7.35
CA GLU A 35 15.08 -6.22 5.98
C GLU A 35 13.65 -6.41 5.45
N ALA A 36 12.74 -6.91 6.28
CA ALA A 36 11.34 -7.16 5.90
C ALA A 36 10.53 -5.88 5.67
N TYR A 37 10.77 -4.84 6.48
CA TYR A 37 9.93 -3.64 6.50
C TYR A 37 10.54 -2.43 5.78
N ASN A 38 11.86 -2.35 5.60
CA ASN A 38 12.50 -1.26 4.88
C ASN A 38 11.98 -1.05 3.45
N PRO A 39 11.62 -2.09 2.66
CA PRO A 39 11.01 -1.89 1.35
C PRO A 39 9.75 -1.03 1.41
N LEU A 40 9.04 -1.01 2.55
CA LEU A 40 7.80 -0.27 2.71
C LEU A 40 8.00 1.23 2.96
N ILE A 41 9.24 1.72 3.01
CA ILE A 41 9.57 3.14 3.16
C ILE A 41 9.70 3.78 1.78
N PRO A 42 8.93 4.83 1.45
CA PRO A 42 9.07 5.56 0.20
C PRO A 42 10.49 6.10 -0.03
N ASN A 43 11.01 5.92 -1.25
CA ASN A 43 12.39 6.25 -1.61
C ASN A 43 12.57 7.64 -2.29
N GLY A 44 11.56 8.51 -2.27
CA GLY A 44 11.60 9.79 -2.98
C GLY A 44 11.03 9.75 -4.39
N ARG A 45 10.74 8.57 -4.96
CA ARG A 45 10.20 8.40 -6.32
C ARG A 45 8.97 7.49 -6.38
N GLU A 46 8.43 7.12 -5.23
CA GLU A 46 7.25 6.28 -5.13
C GLU A 46 6.38 6.68 -3.95
N LEU A 47 5.14 6.21 -3.97
CA LEU A 47 4.31 6.09 -2.78
C LEU A 47 4.18 4.61 -2.46
N VAL A 48 4.24 4.26 -1.18
CA VAL A 48 3.98 2.90 -0.72
C VAL A 48 2.67 2.89 0.06
N ALA A 49 1.85 1.87 -0.14
CA ALA A 49 0.62 1.69 0.61
C ALA A 49 0.37 0.24 1.02
N THR A 50 -0.15 0.08 2.23
CA THR A 50 -0.79 -1.15 2.69
C THR A 50 -2.29 -1.09 2.39
N LEU A 51 -2.76 -1.97 1.51
CA LEU A 51 -4.19 -2.22 1.29
C LEU A 51 -4.64 -3.36 2.20
N MET A 52 -5.60 -3.08 3.08
CA MET A 52 -6.15 -4.05 4.01
C MET A 52 -7.64 -4.29 3.77
N PHE A 53 -8.03 -5.56 3.69
CA PHE A 53 -9.42 -6.01 3.66
C PHE A 53 -9.90 -6.38 5.07
N GLU A 54 -10.59 -5.44 5.71
CA GLU A 54 -11.13 -5.54 7.06
C GLU A 54 -12.62 -5.93 7.00
N ILE A 55 -12.91 -7.18 7.37
CA ILE A 55 -14.27 -7.72 7.43
C ILE A 55 -14.43 -8.52 8.72
N ASP A 56 -15.35 -8.06 9.57
CA ASP A 56 -15.63 -8.64 10.88
C ASP A 56 -16.15 -10.07 10.79
N ASP A 57 -17.14 -10.31 9.90
CA ASP A 57 -17.75 -11.63 9.73
C ASP A 57 -16.76 -12.61 9.05
N PRO A 58 -16.33 -13.69 9.74
CA PRO A 58 -15.31 -14.59 9.20
C PRO A 58 -15.75 -15.33 7.93
N ALA A 59 -17.05 -15.65 7.81
CA ALA A 59 -17.58 -16.37 6.67
C ALA A 59 -17.65 -15.49 5.40
N ARG A 60 -17.96 -14.20 5.56
CA ARG A 60 -17.92 -13.18 4.53
C ARG A 60 -16.48 -12.87 4.14
N ARG A 61 -15.58 -12.71 5.12
CA ARG A 61 -14.15 -12.49 4.87
C ARG A 61 -13.55 -13.61 4.03
N ALA A 62 -13.78 -14.86 4.42
CA ALA A 62 -13.26 -16.02 3.70
C ALA A 62 -13.78 -16.11 2.26
N ARG A 63 -15.07 -15.79 2.04
CA ARG A 63 -15.66 -15.75 0.69
C ARG A 63 -15.05 -14.64 -0.16
N LEU A 64 -14.97 -13.43 0.38
CA LEU A 64 -14.40 -12.30 -0.38
C LEU A 64 -12.94 -12.57 -0.76
N LEU A 65 -12.09 -12.98 0.19
CA LEU A 65 -10.67 -13.23 -0.08
C LEU A 65 -10.45 -14.37 -1.10
N ALA A 66 -11.35 -15.35 -1.16
CA ALA A 66 -11.32 -16.39 -2.19
C ALA A 66 -11.65 -15.87 -3.60
N GLU A 67 -12.40 -14.78 -3.70
CA GLU A 67 -12.80 -14.14 -4.95
C GLU A 67 -11.88 -12.99 -5.38
N LEU A 68 -10.90 -12.61 -4.56
CA LEU A 68 -10.04 -11.43 -4.74
C LEU A 68 -8.62 -11.75 -5.24
N GLY A 69 -8.33 -12.98 -5.68
CA GLY A 69 -7.01 -13.31 -6.21
C GLY A 69 -6.60 -12.36 -7.35
N GLY A 70 -5.41 -11.76 -7.25
CA GLY A 70 -4.90 -10.77 -8.22
C GLY A 70 -5.48 -9.36 -8.05
N VAL A 71 -6.13 -9.04 -6.93
CA VAL A 71 -6.66 -7.68 -6.67
C VAL A 71 -5.57 -6.61 -6.68
N GLU A 72 -4.38 -6.95 -6.17
CA GLU A 72 -3.19 -6.12 -6.12
C GLU A 72 -2.75 -5.62 -7.51
N GLU A 73 -2.97 -6.41 -8.56
CA GLU A 73 -2.64 -6.06 -9.95
C GLU A 73 -3.59 -5.02 -10.56
N THR A 74 -4.69 -4.70 -9.86
CA THR A 74 -5.76 -3.84 -10.38
C THR A 74 -5.83 -2.48 -9.70
N VAL A 75 -4.92 -2.21 -8.75
CA VAL A 75 -4.92 -0.97 -7.98
C VAL A 75 -4.22 0.14 -8.77
N THR A 76 -4.84 1.31 -8.84
CA THR A 76 -4.28 2.47 -9.56
C THR A 76 -4.48 3.79 -8.81
N LEU A 77 -3.59 4.75 -9.08
CA LEU A 77 -3.76 6.17 -8.80
C LEU A 77 -3.97 6.92 -10.12
N GLY A 78 -5.11 7.59 -10.25
CA GLY A 78 -5.42 8.46 -11.39
C GLY A 78 -5.39 9.93 -11.00
N PHE A 79 -4.73 10.77 -11.81
CA PHE A 79 -4.69 12.23 -11.64
C PHE A 79 -4.24 12.90 -12.95
N SER A 80 -4.83 14.05 -13.28
CA SER A 80 -4.62 14.71 -14.58
C SER A 80 -4.84 13.71 -15.74
N GLU A 81 -3.87 13.55 -16.64
CA GLU A 81 -3.83 12.54 -17.71
C GLU A 81 -3.17 11.21 -17.31
N TYR A 82 -2.62 11.11 -16.09
CA TYR A 82 -1.82 9.97 -15.67
C TYR A 82 -2.64 8.91 -14.95
N VAL A 83 -2.23 7.66 -15.17
CA VAL A 83 -2.62 6.50 -14.38
C VAL A 83 -1.33 5.81 -13.94
N VAL A 84 -1.11 5.73 -12.63
CA VAL A 84 -0.01 4.98 -12.01
C VAL A 84 -0.57 3.68 -11.49
N VAL A 85 -0.06 2.55 -12.00
CA VAL A 85 -0.46 1.21 -11.58
C VAL A 85 0.38 0.80 -10.37
N ALA A 86 -0.24 0.15 -9.39
CA ALA A 86 0.46 -0.43 -8.26
C ALA A 86 1.25 -1.68 -8.67
N HIS A 87 2.39 -1.88 -8.03
CA HIS A 87 3.15 -3.13 -8.07
C HIS A 87 3.16 -3.74 -6.68
N ALA A 88 2.79 -5.02 -6.58
CA ALA A 88 2.81 -5.72 -5.30
C ALA A 88 4.26 -6.01 -4.86
N GLU A 89 4.54 -5.85 -3.57
CA GLU A 89 5.79 -6.33 -2.96
C GLU A 89 5.85 -7.87 -3.07
N GLN A 90 6.98 -8.38 -3.54
CA GLN A 90 7.17 -9.81 -3.86
C GLN A 90 7.93 -10.57 -2.77
N ASP A 91 8.76 -9.87 -1.98
CA ASP A 91 9.66 -10.53 -1.02
C ASP A 91 8.98 -10.92 0.30
N LEU A 92 7.78 -10.40 0.54
CA LEU A 92 6.94 -10.84 1.65
C LEU A 92 6.02 -11.95 1.16
N ASP A 93 6.45 -13.20 1.33
CA ASP A 93 5.77 -14.45 0.96
C ASP A 93 4.39 -14.58 1.69
N ARG A 94 3.42 -13.77 1.25
CA ARG A 94 2.10 -13.57 1.89
C ARG A 94 0.95 -14.03 0.99
N THR A 95 1.24 -14.40 -0.25
CA THR A 95 0.28 -15.06 -1.13
C THR A 95 0.21 -16.53 -0.73
N SER A 96 -0.94 -16.95 -0.19
CA SER A 96 -1.18 -18.36 0.09
C SER A 96 -0.91 -19.19 -1.18
N ALA A 97 -0.14 -20.28 -1.05
CA ALA A 97 0.15 -21.25 -2.11
C ALA A 97 -1.08 -21.81 -2.87
N ASN A 98 -2.30 -21.47 -2.44
CA ASN A 98 -3.58 -21.85 -3.03
C ASN A 98 -4.26 -20.74 -3.87
N GLY A 99 -3.59 -19.62 -4.18
CA GLY A 99 -4.13 -18.55 -5.03
C GLY A 99 -5.21 -17.67 -4.37
N LYS A 100 -5.28 -17.68 -3.03
CA LYS A 100 -6.15 -16.79 -2.26
C LYS A 100 -5.45 -15.45 -2.04
N ALA A 101 -6.20 -14.36 -2.15
CA ALA A 101 -5.69 -13.04 -1.78
C ALA A 101 -5.39 -13.00 -0.28
N SER A 102 -4.23 -12.44 0.06
CA SER A 102 -3.96 -11.98 1.43
C SER A 102 -4.95 -10.88 1.81
N SER A 103 -5.32 -10.84 3.10
CA SER A 103 -6.10 -9.70 3.62
C SER A 103 -5.29 -8.41 3.68
N VAL A 104 -3.97 -8.49 3.49
CA VAL A 104 -3.04 -7.36 3.49
C VAL A 104 -2.19 -7.44 2.22
N GLN A 105 -2.16 -6.35 1.46
CA GLN A 105 -1.36 -6.20 0.24
C GLN A 105 -0.41 -5.00 0.43
N PHE A 106 0.86 -5.16 0.10
CA PHE A 106 1.82 -4.06 0.07
C PHE A 106 2.03 -3.63 -1.37
N LEU A 107 1.85 -2.34 -1.63
CA LEU A 107 1.70 -1.79 -2.97
C LEU A 107 2.66 -0.62 -3.17
N HIS A 108 3.42 -0.69 -4.25
CA HIS A 108 4.36 0.33 -4.69
C HIS A 108 3.80 1.07 -5.90
N PHE A 109 3.75 2.39 -5.83
CA PHE A 109 3.36 3.26 -6.93
C PHE A 109 4.58 4.06 -7.36
N SER A 110 5.25 3.66 -8.43
CA SER A 110 6.45 4.36 -8.93
C SER A 110 6.07 5.55 -9.82
N PHE A 111 6.75 6.69 -9.63
CA PHE A 111 6.47 7.93 -10.34
C PHE A 111 7.68 8.42 -11.17
N SER A 112 7.38 8.93 -12.35
CA SER A 112 8.27 9.81 -13.12
C SER A 112 8.21 11.24 -12.59
N ASP A 113 9.19 12.08 -12.94
CA ASP A 113 9.24 13.48 -12.46
C ASP A 113 8.00 14.27 -12.88
N ARG A 114 7.51 14.04 -14.10
CA ARG A 114 6.27 14.68 -14.59
C ARG A 114 5.04 14.25 -13.80
N GLN A 115 4.98 12.98 -13.40
CA GLN A 115 3.90 12.48 -12.57
C GLN A 115 3.96 13.04 -11.15
N ILE A 116 5.17 13.23 -10.58
CA ILE A 116 5.36 13.87 -9.27
C ILE A 116 4.86 15.32 -9.31
N ASP A 117 5.25 16.08 -10.33
CA ASP A 117 4.81 17.47 -10.50
C ASP A 117 3.29 17.56 -10.66
N ALA A 118 2.69 16.71 -11.49
CA ALA A 118 1.24 16.65 -11.69
C ALA A 118 0.49 16.19 -10.44
N PHE A 119 1.05 15.27 -9.65
CA PHE A 119 0.46 14.82 -8.39
C PHE A 119 0.50 15.93 -7.33
N ARG A 120 1.58 16.70 -7.26
CA ARG A 120 1.74 17.84 -6.33
C ARG A 120 0.89 19.05 -6.72
N ASP A 121 0.48 19.16 -7.99
CA ASP A 121 -0.46 20.19 -8.42
C ASP A 121 -1.83 19.96 -7.77
N LEU A 122 -2.13 20.80 -6.79
CA LEU A 122 -3.36 20.80 -6.02
C LEU A 122 -4.59 21.27 -6.83
N SER A 123 -4.48 21.56 -8.12
CA SER A 123 -5.66 21.66 -9.00
C SER A 123 -6.14 20.29 -9.48
N ASN A 124 -5.25 19.29 -9.50
CA ASN A 124 -5.57 17.93 -9.92
C ASN A 124 -6.25 17.15 -8.80
N GLN A 125 -7.35 16.49 -9.12
CA GLN A 125 -7.98 15.51 -8.25
C GLN A 125 -7.24 14.18 -8.38
N VAL A 126 -6.84 13.61 -7.24
CA VAL A 126 -6.24 12.28 -7.17
C VAL A 126 -7.33 11.27 -6.79
N VAL A 127 -7.41 10.18 -7.53
CA VAL A 127 -8.37 9.09 -7.29
C VAL A 127 -7.60 7.78 -7.14
N ILE A 128 -7.79 7.09 -6.02
CA ILE A 128 -7.34 5.71 -5.85
C ILE A 128 -8.46 4.76 -6.26
N SER A 129 -8.12 3.73 -7.03
CA SER A 129 -9.09 2.79 -7.60
C SER A 129 -8.64 1.35 -7.42
N VAL A 130 -9.60 0.46 -7.22
CA VAL A 130 -9.45 -1.00 -7.31
C VAL A 130 -10.30 -1.47 -8.49
N GLY A 131 -9.64 -1.98 -9.52
CA GLY A 131 -10.29 -2.42 -10.78
C GLY A 131 -10.73 -3.88 -10.80
N HIS A 132 -10.65 -4.59 -9.68
CA HIS A 132 -10.94 -6.02 -9.62
C HIS A 132 -12.43 -6.33 -9.85
N ARG A 133 -12.75 -7.35 -10.66
CA ARG A 133 -14.15 -7.68 -11.03
C ARG A 133 -15.05 -7.98 -9.83
N SER A 134 -14.50 -8.59 -8.79
CA SER A 134 -15.22 -8.91 -7.56
C SER A 134 -15.26 -7.75 -6.55
N TYR A 135 -14.51 -6.66 -6.81
CA TYR A 135 -14.43 -5.50 -5.91
C TYR A 135 -14.02 -4.23 -6.67
N GLY A 136 -14.94 -3.69 -7.48
CA GLY A 136 -14.74 -2.42 -8.16
C GLY A 136 -15.01 -1.25 -7.22
N HIS A 137 -13.99 -0.46 -6.87
CA HIS A 137 -14.15 0.70 -6.02
C HIS A 137 -13.23 1.86 -6.43
N MET A 138 -13.67 3.08 -6.18
CA MET A 138 -12.89 4.30 -6.44
C MET A 138 -13.16 5.29 -5.33
N ALA A 139 -12.11 5.95 -4.84
CA ALA A 139 -12.22 7.01 -3.85
C ALA A 139 -11.33 8.19 -4.22
N VAL A 140 -11.88 9.40 -4.05
CA VAL A 140 -11.07 10.63 -4.15
C VAL A 140 -10.13 10.68 -2.95
N VAL A 141 -8.83 10.82 -3.20
CA VAL A 141 -7.84 11.04 -2.14
C VAL A 141 -8.08 12.44 -1.57
N PRO A 142 -8.35 12.59 -0.26
CA PRO A 142 -8.58 13.89 0.35
C PRO A 142 -7.39 14.83 0.16
N ARG A 143 -7.67 16.14 0.04
CA ARG A 143 -6.63 17.15 -0.21
C ARG A 143 -5.51 17.12 0.85
N ALA A 144 -5.87 16.96 2.12
CA ALA A 144 -4.89 16.87 3.20
C ALA A 144 -3.97 15.65 3.02
N THR A 145 -4.51 14.52 2.58
CA THR A 145 -3.74 13.31 2.27
C THR A 145 -2.83 13.53 1.07
N GLN A 146 -3.32 14.10 -0.03
CA GLN A 146 -2.48 14.44 -1.20
C GLN A 146 -1.30 15.34 -0.82
N ILE A 147 -1.52 16.35 0.03
CA ILE A 147 -0.45 17.24 0.53
C ILE A 147 0.57 16.44 1.34
N ALA A 148 0.11 15.58 2.25
CA ALA A 148 0.98 14.74 3.06
C ALA A 148 1.83 13.81 2.17
N LEU A 149 1.22 13.11 1.21
CA LEU A 149 1.93 12.21 0.29
C LEU A 149 2.90 12.95 -0.63
N GLY A 150 2.64 14.22 -0.94
CA GLY A 150 3.54 15.04 -1.74
C GLY A 150 4.94 15.21 -1.12
N VAL A 151 5.08 15.02 0.20
CA VAL A 151 6.37 15.13 0.91
C VAL A 151 7.24 13.89 0.70
N ASP A 152 6.64 12.74 0.39
CA ASP A 152 7.36 11.47 0.20
C ASP A 152 8.21 11.45 -1.09
N PHE A 153 8.02 12.45 -1.97
CA PHE A 153 8.83 12.67 -3.17
C PHE A 153 9.99 13.68 -2.99
N VAL A 154 10.39 13.97 -1.76
CA VAL A 154 11.64 14.71 -1.49
C VAL A 154 12.71 13.66 -1.25
N GLY A 155 13.77 13.64 -2.07
CA GLY A 155 14.86 12.67 -1.90
C GLY A 155 15.37 12.70 -0.46
N GLN A 156 15.46 11.52 0.16
CA GLN A 156 16.01 11.36 1.52
C GLN A 156 17.49 11.72 1.58
#